data_AF-A0A7C8HDY0-F1
#
_entry.id   AF-A0A7C8HDY0-F1
#
_cell.length_a   1.000
_cell.length_b   1.000
_cell.length_c   1.000
_cell.angle_alpha   90.00
_cell.angle_beta   90.00
_cell.angle_gamma   90.00
#
_symmetry.space_group_name_H-M   'P 1'
#
loop_
_entity.id
_entity.type
_entity.pdbx_description
1 polymer ?
#
loop_
_entity_poly.entity_id
_entity_poly.type
_entity_poly.pdbx_seq_one_letter_code
_entity_poly.pdbx_strand_id
1 'polypeptide(L)'
;MKITPNLVIADLEEYLRLFHISLSKQARRTLLDIEEFAYRCDHCVNVNLFFSKIIRNYDTVRNILMDRGINPNLAALILEKSYYDTIEDTIKYREVNFSYSQMYMRRDNPKTDIIDRALEYCVLENRDILENKDLLLASMDYFEESIAQDHGYRKDKTLDESPVTLSHVYGRYNENLWIEFDEIRKRLQNSKALEENIELDRNDINIFLHYDHNSLHNSSTHTA
;
A
#
# COMPACT_ATOMS: atom_id res chain seq x y z
N MET A 1 7.38 -22.47 -16.36
CA MET A 1 7.92 -21.10 -16.20
C MET A 1 8.01 -20.82 -14.71
N LYS A 2 9.15 -20.36 -14.17
CA LYS A 2 9.24 -20.02 -12.73
C LYS A 2 8.50 -18.70 -12.49
N ILE A 3 7.51 -18.70 -11.62
CA ILE A 3 6.79 -17.48 -11.21
C ILE A 3 7.79 -16.56 -10.48
N THR A 4 7.77 -15.28 -10.84
CA THR A 4 8.59 -14.23 -10.19
C THR A 4 7.70 -13.03 -9.87
N PRO A 5 8.05 -12.20 -8.86
CA PRO A 5 7.27 -11.01 -8.51
C PRO A 5 6.95 -10.12 -9.71
N ASN A 6 7.91 -9.85 -10.59
CA ASN A 6 7.70 -9.02 -11.77
C ASN A 6 6.67 -9.62 -12.76
N LEU A 7 6.65 -10.94 -12.92
CA LEU A 7 5.66 -11.60 -13.76
C LEU A 7 4.26 -11.49 -13.16
N VAL A 8 4.15 -11.60 -11.84
CA VAL A 8 2.88 -11.46 -11.11
C VAL A 8 2.34 -10.03 -11.22
N ILE A 9 3.22 -9.01 -11.13
CA ILE A 9 2.82 -7.61 -11.34
C ILE A 9 2.43 -7.33 -12.79
N ALA A 10 3.14 -7.89 -13.77
CA ALA A 10 2.76 -7.73 -15.18
C ALA A 10 1.38 -8.35 -15.48
N ASP A 11 1.11 -9.53 -14.92
CA ASP A 11 -0.19 -10.20 -15.01
C ASP A 11 -1.32 -9.37 -14.35
N LEU A 12 -1.06 -8.73 -13.20
CA LEU A 12 -1.99 -7.78 -12.60
C LEU A 12 -2.26 -6.58 -13.51
N GLU A 13 -1.22 -5.99 -14.10
CA GLU A 13 -1.37 -4.86 -15.00
C GLU A 13 -2.18 -5.24 -16.26
N GLU A 14 -2.05 -6.46 -16.77
CA GLU A 14 -2.90 -6.98 -17.85
C GLU A 14 -4.36 -7.14 -17.42
N TYR A 15 -4.60 -7.65 -16.21
CA TYR A 15 -5.94 -7.74 -15.64
C TYR A 15 -6.60 -6.36 -15.50
N LEU A 16 -5.90 -5.37 -14.95
CA LEU A 16 -6.44 -4.03 -14.74
C LEU A 16 -6.77 -3.30 -16.06
N ARG A 17 -6.03 -3.58 -17.14
CA ARG A 17 -6.32 -3.04 -18.48
C ARG A 17 -7.71 -3.43 -19.01
N LEU A 18 -8.27 -4.56 -18.57
CA LEU A 18 -9.63 -4.97 -18.94
C LEU A 18 -10.69 -3.96 -18.46
N PHE A 19 -10.35 -3.17 -17.45
CA PHE A 19 -11.21 -2.15 -16.85
C PHE A 19 -10.77 -0.72 -17.18
N HIS A 20 -9.82 -0.56 -18.11
CA HIS A 20 -9.18 0.73 -18.41
C HIS A 20 -8.55 1.42 -17.20
N ILE A 21 -8.11 0.63 -16.22
CA ILE A 21 -7.47 1.12 -15.00
C ILE A 21 -5.98 0.78 -15.02
N SER A 22 -5.17 1.71 -14.52
CA SER A 22 -3.72 1.57 -14.37
C SER A 22 -3.30 1.71 -12.92
N LEU A 23 -2.13 1.18 -12.56
CA LEU A 23 -1.55 1.39 -11.23
C LEU A 23 -0.82 2.73 -11.18
N SER A 24 -1.00 3.49 -10.11
CA SER A 24 -0.09 4.57 -9.80
C SER A 24 1.32 4.02 -9.55
N LYS A 25 2.35 4.86 -9.76
CA LYS A 25 3.75 4.46 -9.52
C LYS A 25 3.97 3.94 -8.11
N GLN A 26 3.31 4.55 -7.11
CA GLN A 26 3.41 4.14 -5.72
C GLN A 26 2.66 2.82 -5.47
N ALA A 27 1.45 2.66 -5.99
CA ALA A 27 0.69 1.41 -5.87
C ALA A 27 1.43 0.23 -6.49
N ARG A 28 2.00 0.42 -7.68
CA ARG A 28 2.83 -0.58 -8.35
C ARG A 28 4.04 -0.98 -7.51
N ARG A 29 4.74 -0.01 -6.91
CA ARG A 29 5.87 -0.28 -6.02
C ARG A 29 5.44 -1.06 -4.78
N THR A 30 4.33 -0.66 -4.15
CA THR A 30 3.79 -1.35 -2.97
C THR A 30 3.50 -2.82 -3.26
N LEU A 31 2.79 -3.10 -4.36
CA LEU A 31 2.44 -4.46 -4.74
C LEU A 31 3.67 -5.30 -5.11
N LEU A 32 4.66 -4.69 -5.79
CA LEU A 32 5.93 -5.36 -6.06
C LEU A 32 6.66 -5.70 -4.75
N ASP A 33 6.73 -4.79 -3.79
CA ASP A 33 7.38 -5.03 -2.49
C ASP A 33 6.66 -6.13 -1.68
N ILE A 34 5.33 -6.26 -1.81
CA ILE A 34 4.55 -7.36 -1.24
C ILE A 34 4.99 -8.69 -1.84
N GLU A 35 4.96 -8.78 -3.18
CA GLU A 35 5.30 -9.99 -3.92
C GLU A 35 6.76 -10.40 -3.72
N GLU A 36 7.70 -9.45 -3.72
CA GLU A 36 9.11 -9.74 -3.44
C GLU A 36 9.33 -10.27 -2.03
N PHE A 37 8.60 -9.73 -1.04
CA PHE A 37 8.73 -10.20 0.33
C PHE A 37 8.17 -11.62 0.46
N ALA A 38 6.99 -11.88 -0.07
CA ALA A 38 6.38 -13.19 -0.10
C ALA A 38 7.27 -14.23 -0.82
N TYR A 39 7.84 -13.85 -1.97
CA TYR A 39 8.77 -14.68 -2.73
C TYR A 39 10.06 -15.01 -1.96
N ARG A 40 10.63 -14.06 -1.21
CA ARG A 40 11.82 -14.30 -0.37
C ARG A 40 11.54 -15.26 0.78
N CYS A 41 10.34 -15.19 1.34
CA CYS A 41 9.87 -16.09 2.39
C CYS A 41 9.40 -17.45 1.87
N ASP A 42 9.31 -17.61 0.54
CA ASP A 42 8.64 -18.75 -0.13
C ASP A 42 7.26 -19.06 0.45
N HIS A 43 6.49 -18.04 0.83
CA HIS A 43 5.17 -18.18 1.44
C HIS A 43 4.13 -17.28 0.75
N CYS A 44 2.84 -17.62 0.85
CA CYS A 44 1.78 -16.88 0.16
C CYS A 44 1.53 -15.50 0.77
N VAL A 45 1.16 -14.52 -0.07
CA VAL A 45 0.74 -13.20 0.37
C VAL A 45 -0.50 -13.29 1.26
N ASN A 46 -0.49 -12.56 2.38
CA ASN A 46 -1.67 -12.35 3.22
C ASN A 46 -1.82 -10.86 3.59
N VAL A 47 -2.88 -10.56 4.34
CA VAL A 47 -3.27 -9.19 4.69
C VAL A 47 -2.20 -8.41 5.48
N ASN A 48 -1.36 -9.07 6.28
CA ASN A 48 -0.27 -8.41 7.02
C ASN A 48 0.73 -7.72 6.06
N LEU A 49 1.00 -8.34 4.90
CA LEU A 49 1.90 -7.74 3.91
C LEU A 49 1.28 -6.50 3.26
N PHE A 50 -0.02 -6.49 2.98
CA PHE A 50 -0.68 -5.30 2.46
C PHE A 50 -0.52 -4.12 3.41
N PHE A 51 -0.91 -4.28 4.69
CA PHE A 51 -0.77 -3.20 5.67
C PHE A 51 0.69 -2.77 5.85
N SER A 52 1.62 -3.71 6.04
CA SER A 52 3.03 -3.35 6.28
C SER A 52 3.67 -2.62 5.10
N LYS A 53 3.44 -3.06 3.85
CA LYS A 53 4.04 -2.42 2.68
C LYS A 53 3.38 -1.08 2.34
N ILE A 54 2.07 -0.95 2.53
CA ILE A 54 1.37 0.34 2.40
C ILE A 54 1.94 1.34 3.41
N ILE A 55 2.08 0.96 4.69
CA ILE A 55 2.67 1.83 5.72
C ILE A 55 4.08 2.28 5.32
N ARG A 56 4.89 1.41 4.69
CA ARG A 56 6.24 1.80 4.25
C ARG A 56 6.24 2.77 3.08
N ASN A 57 5.32 2.58 2.13
CA ASN A 57 5.37 3.21 0.81
C ASN A 57 4.33 4.33 0.60
N TYR A 58 3.47 4.61 1.58
CA TYR A 58 2.45 5.65 1.49
C TYR A 58 2.60 6.70 2.59
N ASP A 59 3.17 7.85 2.24
CA ASP A 59 3.51 8.92 3.18
C ASP A 59 2.31 9.45 3.96
N THR A 60 1.13 9.53 3.34
CA THR A 60 -0.10 9.93 4.03
C THR A 60 -0.39 9.04 5.24
N VAL A 61 -0.24 7.72 5.10
CA VAL A 61 -0.47 6.77 6.20
C VAL A 61 0.64 6.87 7.24
N ARG A 62 1.89 7.07 6.81
CA ARG A 62 3.00 7.31 7.74
C ARG A 62 2.73 8.53 8.61
N ASN A 63 2.25 9.62 8.02
CA ASN A 63 1.91 10.85 8.73
C ASN A 63 0.75 10.62 9.72
N ILE A 64 -0.30 9.91 9.31
CA ILE A 64 -1.42 9.54 10.19
C ILE A 64 -0.93 8.78 11.44
N LEU A 65 -0.01 7.83 11.27
CA LEU A 65 0.57 7.08 12.38
C LEU A 65 1.45 7.97 13.28
N MET A 66 2.31 8.80 12.68
CA MET A 66 3.18 9.71 13.44
C MET A 66 2.39 10.72 14.27
N ASP A 67 1.28 11.25 13.75
CA ASP A 67 0.36 12.13 14.47
C ASP A 67 -0.24 11.47 15.74
N ARG A 68 -0.29 10.14 15.77
CA ARG A 68 -0.73 9.34 16.92
C ARG A 68 0.42 8.89 17.83
N GLY A 69 1.64 9.37 17.58
CA GLY A 69 2.83 8.94 18.31
C GLY A 69 3.27 7.52 17.97
N ILE A 70 2.71 6.92 16.91
CA ILE A 70 3.07 5.57 16.45
C ILE A 70 4.22 5.69 15.46
N ASN A 71 5.30 4.93 15.68
CA ASN A 71 6.41 4.86 14.74
C ASN A 71 6.03 3.98 13.53
N PRO A 72 5.90 4.53 12.30
CA PRO A 72 5.45 3.75 11.14
C PRO A 72 6.38 2.59 10.77
N ASN A 73 7.69 2.77 10.95
CA ASN A 73 8.67 1.73 10.64
C ASN A 73 8.55 0.54 11.61
N LEU A 74 8.30 0.83 12.89
CA LEU A 74 8.07 -0.20 13.90
C LEU A 74 6.73 -0.91 13.66
N ALA A 75 5.66 -0.17 13.37
CA ALA A 75 4.36 -0.73 13.02
C ALA A 75 4.45 -1.72 11.84
N ALA A 76 5.09 -1.29 10.74
CA ALA A 76 5.31 -2.15 9.58
C ALA A 76 6.15 -3.39 9.92
N LEU A 77 7.19 -3.25 10.75
CA LEU A 77 8.03 -4.37 11.18
C LEU A 77 7.27 -5.39 12.02
N ILE A 78 6.38 -4.95 12.92
CA ILE A 78 5.56 -5.86 13.74
C ILE A 78 4.63 -6.70 12.85
N LEU A 79 3.99 -6.07 11.86
CA LEU A 79 3.13 -6.77 10.90
C LEU A 79 3.91 -7.74 10.01
N GLU A 80 5.11 -7.36 9.55
CA GLU A 80 6.02 -8.26 8.82
C GLU A 80 6.47 -9.44 9.68
N LYS A 81 6.76 -9.22 10.97
CA LYS A 81 7.06 -10.30 11.89
C LYS A 81 5.86 -11.24 12.06
N SER A 82 4.64 -10.69 12.18
CA SER A 82 3.40 -11.49 12.21
C SER A 82 3.29 -12.40 11.00
N TYR A 83 3.57 -11.86 9.80
CA TYR A 83 3.62 -12.65 8.58
C TYR A 83 4.64 -13.79 8.65
N TYR A 84 5.86 -13.51 9.11
CA TYR A 84 6.86 -14.57 9.30
C TYR A 84 6.40 -15.67 10.26
N ASP A 85 5.69 -15.30 11.33
CA ASP A 85 5.17 -16.27 12.31
C ASP A 85 4.05 -17.16 11.72
N THR A 86 3.50 -16.83 10.53
CA THR A 86 2.49 -17.65 9.82
C THR A 86 3.06 -18.61 8.77
N ILE A 87 4.37 -18.60 8.54
CA ILE A 87 4.99 -19.45 7.53
C ILE A 87 4.92 -20.92 7.97
N GLU A 88 4.16 -21.72 7.24
CA GLU A 88 4.05 -23.17 7.38
C GLU A 88 4.69 -23.88 6.18
N ASP A 89 5.26 -25.07 6.38
CA ASP A 89 5.97 -25.84 5.34
C ASP A 89 5.09 -26.29 4.15
N THR A 90 3.77 -26.19 4.29
CA THR A 90 2.76 -26.76 3.37
C THR A 90 2.26 -25.79 2.31
N ILE A 91 2.44 -24.47 2.49
CA ILE A 91 1.93 -23.44 1.58
C ILE A 91 3.10 -22.61 1.05
N LYS A 92 3.54 -22.93 -0.17
CA LYS A 92 4.71 -22.27 -0.79
C LYS A 92 4.36 -21.30 -1.89
N TYR A 93 5.16 -20.23 -1.99
CA TYR A 93 5.05 -19.21 -3.03
C TYR A 93 5.21 -19.76 -4.46
N ARG A 94 5.79 -20.94 -4.64
CA ARG A 94 6.02 -21.51 -5.98
C ARG A 94 5.04 -22.61 -6.37
N GLU A 95 4.24 -23.09 -5.42
CA GLU A 95 3.39 -24.28 -5.58
C GLU A 95 1.91 -23.92 -5.72
N VAL A 96 1.48 -22.77 -5.18
CA VAL A 96 0.10 -22.26 -5.31
C VAL A 96 -0.04 -21.39 -6.57
N ASN A 97 -1.27 -21.18 -7.02
CA ASN A 97 -1.61 -20.42 -8.21
C ASN A 97 -1.57 -18.90 -7.87
N PHE A 98 -0.51 -18.17 -8.28
CA PHE A 98 -0.20 -16.79 -7.83
C PHE A 98 -0.60 -15.67 -8.79
N SER A 99 -1.27 -15.96 -9.90
CA SER A 99 -1.62 -14.92 -10.86
C SER A 99 -2.81 -14.09 -10.36
N TYR A 100 -2.70 -12.77 -10.50
CA TYR A 100 -3.77 -11.82 -10.21
C TYR A 100 -4.87 -11.81 -11.27
N SER A 101 -4.68 -12.44 -12.43
CA SER A 101 -5.70 -12.59 -13.47
C SER A 101 -6.53 -13.88 -13.36
N GLN A 102 -6.12 -14.82 -12.51
CA GLN A 102 -6.84 -16.08 -12.34
C GLN A 102 -8.26 -15.86 -11.81
N MET A 103 -9.26 -16.34 -12.53
CA MET A 103 -10.68 -16.13 -12.21
C MET A 103 -11.24 -17.09 -11.16
N TYR A 104 -10.63 -18.26 -11.00
CA TYR A 104 -11.08 -19.27 -10.04
C TYR A 104 -10.60 -18.89 -8.63
N MET A 105 -11.51 -18.91 -7.65
CA MET A 105 -11.23 -18.63 -6.22
C MET A 105 -10.69 -17.23 -5.90
N ARG A 106 -11.03 -16.21 -6.70
CA ARG A 106 -10.59 -14.82 -6.44
C ARG A 106 -11.02 -14.29 -5.08
N ARG A 107 -12.24 -14.61 -4.65
CA ARG A 107 -12.79 -14.20 -3.35
C ARG A 107 -12.22 -14.98 -2.16
N ASP A 108 -11.78 -16.21 -2.40
CA ASP A 108 -11.21 -17.08 -1.35
C ASP A 108 -9.71 -16.82 -1.13
N ASN A 109 -9.07 -16.06 -2.04
CA ASN A 109 -7.68 -15.68 -1.94
C ASN A 109 -7.57 -14.20 -1.51
N PRO A 110 -7.02 -13.91 -0.31
CA PRO A 110 -6.92 -12.55 0.23
C PRO A 110 -6.32 -11.56 -0.77
N LYS A 111 -5.33 -12.02 -1.52
CA LYS A 111 -4.58 -11.20 -2.45
C LYS A 111 -5.44 -10.68 -3.60
N THR A 112 -6.24 -11.55 -4.22
CA THR A 112 -7.09 -11.18 -5.36
C THR A 112 -8.34 -10.45 -4.91
N ASP A 113 -8.91 -10.82 -3.75
CA ASP A 113 -10.11 -10.15 -3.23
C ASP A 113 -9.81 -8.69 -2.85
N ILE A 114 -8.67 -8.42 -2.22
CA ILE A 114 -8.22 -7.05 -1.93
C ILE A 114 -8.05 -6.22 -3.21
N ILE A 115 -7.52 -6.81 -4.30
CA ILE A 115 -7.39 -6.10 -5.57
C ILE A 115 -8.76 -5.81 -6.20
N ASP A 116 -9.67 -6.76 -6.18
CA ASP A 116 -11.01 -6.57 -6.75
C ASP A 116 -11.78 -5.48 -5.98
N ARG A 117 -11.68 -5.45 -4.64
CA ARG A 117 -12.24 -4.34 -3.84
C ARG A 117 -11.56 -3.00 -4.13
N ALA A 118 -10.23 -2.97 -4.31
CA ALA A 118 -9.52 -1.75 -4.66
C ALA A 118 -9.94 -1.21 -6.04
N LEU A 119 -10.24 -2.11 -6.98
CA LEU A 119 -10.80 -1.78 -8.28
C LEU A 119 -12.20 -1.17 -8.15
N GLU A 120 -13.06 -1.74 -7.29
CA GLU A 120 -14.39 -1.19 -7.01
C GLU A 120 -14.31 0.26 -6.52
N TYR A 121 -13.35 0.60 -5.65
CA TYR A 121 -13.11 1.98 -5.23
C TYR A 121 -12.76 2.93 -6.39
N CYS A 122 -11.92 2.49 -7.32
CA CYS A 122 -11.57 3.29 -8.50
C CYS A 122 -12.79 3.52 -9.40
N VAL A 123 -13.58 2.47 -9.64
CA VAL A 123 -14.78 2.53 -10.49
C VAL A 123 -15.85 3.43 -9.85
N LEU A 124 -16.11 3.28 -8.55
CA LEU A 124 -17.08 4.10 -7.82
C LEU A 124 -16.70 5.58 -7.78
N GLU A 125 -15.41 5.90 -7.68
CA GLU A 125 -14.91 7.28 -7.74
C GLU A 125 -14.66 7.79 -9.17
N ASN A 126 -14.99 6.99 -10.20
CA ASN A 126 -14.75 7.31 -11.62
C ASN A 126 -13.29 7.70 -11.92
N ARG A 127 -12.34 6.95 -11.36
CA ARG A 127 -10.90 7.09 -11.57
C ARG A 127 -10.35 5.97 -12.44
N ASP A 128 -9.33 6.29 -13.22
CA ASP A 128 -8.57 5.38 -14.11
C ASP A 128 -7.19 5.00 -13.53
N ILE A 129 -6.86 5.50 -12.34
CA ILE A 129 -5.61 5.23 -11.63
C ILE A 129 -5.93 4.67 -10.24
N LEU A 130 -5.45 3.45 -9.97
CA LEU A 130 -5.51 2.79 -8.67
C LEU A 130 -4.32 3.20 -7.81
N GLU A 131 -4.60 3.66 -6.60
CA GLU A 131 -3.63 4.25 -5.68
C GLU A 131 -3.44 3.43 -4.40
N ASN A 132 -2.41 3.76 -3.61
CA ASN A 132 -2.20 3.13 -2.30
C ASN A 132 -3.39 3.32 -1.34
N LYS A 133 -4.14 4.42 -1.49
CA LYS A 133 -5.38 4.66 -0.75
C LYS A 133 -6.39 3.53 -1.00
N ASP A 134 -6.57 3.12 -2.26
CA ASP A 134 -7.54 2.09 -2.64
C ASP A 134 -7.14 0.73 -2.09
N LEU A 135 -5.85 0.39 -2.20
CA LEU A 135 -5.29 -0.83 -1.62
C LEU A 135 -5.50 -0.87 -0.10
N LEU A 136 -5.33 0.26 0.59
CA LEU A 136 -5.50 0.33 2.04
C LEU A 136 -6.96 0.17 2.45
N LEU A 137 -7.88 0.90 1.81
CA LEU A 137 -9.32 0.78 2.07
C LEU A 137 -9.78 -0.66 1.84
N ALA A 138 -9.42 -1.24 0.69
CA ALA A 138 -9.74 -2.63 0.37
C ALA A 138 -9.17 -3.63 1.38
N SER A 139 -7.94 -3.42 1.86
CA SER A 139 -7.32 -4.28 2.88
C SER A 139 -8.04 -4.20 4.21
N MET A 140 -8.53 -3.02 4.60
CA MET A 140 -9.33 -2.82 5.81
C MET A 140 -10.68 -3.53 5.70
N ASP A 141 -11.38 -3.37 4.58
CA ASP A 141 -12.70 -3.99 4.40
C ASP A 141 -12.61 -5.51 4.30
N TYR A 142 -11.63 -6.03 3.56
CA TYR A 142 -11.33 -7.46 3.50
C TYR A 142 -11.11 -8.02 4.91
N PHE A 143 -10.31 -7.32 5.72
CA PHE A 143 -9.98 -7.77 7.06
C PHE A 143 -11.19 -7.74 7.98
N GLU A 144 -11.95 -6.65 8.00
CA GLU A 144 -13.17 -6.53 8.81
C GLU A 144 -14.19 -7.62 8.46
N GLU A 145 -14.39 -7.91 7.17
CA GLU A 145 -15.26 -8.99 6.74
C GLU A 145 -14.75 -10.37 7.17
N SER A 146 -13.44 -10.62 7.06
CA SER A 146 -12.83 -11.88 7.50
C SER A 146 -13.05 -12.14 9.00
N ILE A 147 -13.01 -11.09 9.82
CA ILE A 147 -13.27 -11.21 11.27
C ILE A 147 -14.75 -11.50 11.55
N ALA A 148 -15.65 -10.84 10.81
CA ALA A 148 -17.09 -11.04 10.97
C ALA A 148 -17.52 -12.48 10.63
N GLN A 149 -16.82 -13.12 9.69
CA GLN A 149 -17.06 -14.51 9.29
C GLN A 149 -16.47 -15.54 10.27
N ASP A 150 -15.40 -15.20 11.01
CA ASP A 150 -14.69 -16.11 11.93
C ASP A 150 -15.34 -16.27 13.32
N HIS A 151 -16.60 -15.82 13.47
CA HIS A 151 -17.41 -15.92 14.69
C HIS A 151 -16.75 -15.40 15.99
N GLY A 152 -15.79 -14.48 15.90
CA GLY A 152 -15.25 -13.78 17.07
C GLY A 152 -14.32 -14.60 17.98
N TYR A 153 -13.79 -15.76 17.56
CA TYR A 153 -12.84 -16.53 18.37
C TYR A 153 -11.44 -15.89 18.38
N ARG A 154 -11.26 -14.82 19.16
CA ARG A 154 -9.94 -14.21 19.40
C ARG A 154 -9.28 -14.77 20.66
N LYS A 155 -7.97 -15.03 20.56
CA LYS A 155 -7.16 -15.49 21.71
C LYS A 155 -6.94 -14.38 22.74
N ASP A 156 -7.02 -13.13 22.31
CA ASP A 156 -6.79 -11.96 23.15
C ASP A 156 -8.12 -11.22 23.39
N LYS A 157 -8.57 -11.23 24.64
CA LYS A 157 -9.82 -10.58 25.07
C LYS A 157 -9.78 -9.06 24.94
N THR A 158 -8.59 -8.46 24.86
CA THR A 158 -8.46 -7.01 24.61
C THR A 158 -8.78 -6.62 23.17
N LEU A 159 -8.97 -7.62 22.30
CA LEU A 159 -9.41 -7.47 20.91
C LEU A 159 -10.86 -7.95 20.70
N ASP A 160 -11.64 -8.14 21.78
CA ASP A 160 -13.05 -8.50 21.69
C ASP A 160 -13.87 -7.30 21.21
N GLU A 161 -13.98 -7.21 19.88
CA GLU A 161 -14.87 -6.33 19.10
C GLU A 161 -14.62 -4.81 19.13
N SER A 162 -15.29 -4.14 18.19
CA SER A 162 -15.12 -2.75 17.71
C SER A 162 -14.62 -1.73 18.74
N PRO A 163 -13.73 -0.81 18.35
CA PRO A 163 -13.29 -0.54 16.97
C PRO A 163 -12.12 -1.42 16.48
N VAL A 164 -12.14 -1.79 15.19
CA VAL A 164 -11.06 -2.56 14.56
C VAL A 164 -9.82 -1.68 14.38
N THR A 165 -8.66 -2.21 14.76
CA THR A 165 -7.37 -1.51 14.75
C THR A 165 -6.29 -2.29 14.00
N LEU A 166 -5.14 -1.66 13.72
CA LEU A 166 -3.98 -2.42 13.21
C LEU A 166 -3.50 -3.52 14.19
N SER A 167 -3.71 -3.38 15.49
CA SER A 167 -3.44 -4.45 16.46
C SER A 167 -4.33 -5.68 16.22
N HIS A 168 -5.54 -5.49 15.68
CA HIS A 168 -6.40 -6.61 15.31
C HIS A 168 -5.80 -7.40 14.16
N VAL A 169 -5.18 -6.73 13.18
CA VAL A 169 -4.45 -7.37 12.06
C VAL A 169 -3.29 -8.21 12.58
N TYR A 170 -2.54 -7.68 13.56
CA TYR A 170 -1.49 -8.42 14.26
C TYR A 170 -2.02 -9.60 15.09
N GLY A 171 -3.29 -9.57 15.50
CA GLY A 171 -3.94 -10.62 16.28
C GLY A 171 -3.63 -10.58 17.78
N ARG A 172 -2.92 -9.55 18.26
CA ARG A 172 -2.63 -9.29 19.68
C ARG A 172 -2.61 -7.79 19.94
N TYR A 173 -2.97 -7.36 21.15
CA TYR A 173 -2.79 -5.96 21.51
C TYR A 173 -1.34 -5.53 21.37
N ASN A 174 -1.13 -4.37 20.74
CA ASN A 174 0.16 -3.71 20.63
C ASN A 174 -0.06 -2.21 20.50
N GLU A 175 0.47 -1.43 21.46
CA GLU A 175 0.33 0.03 21.49
C GLU A 175 0.85 0.72 20.21
N ASN A 176 1.87 0.17 19.57
CA ASN A 176 2.44 0.69 18.31
C ASN A 176 1.59 0.34 17.08
N LEU A 177 0.45 -0.32 17.28
CA LEU A 177 -0.55 -0.61 16.26
C LEU A 177 -1.94 -0.15 16.72
N TRP A 178 -2.03 0.60 17.81
CA TRP A 178 -3.29 1.01 18.40
C TRP A 178 -3.86 2.25 17.72
N ILE A 179 -4.36 2.05 16.50
CA ILE A 179 -5.07 3.06 15.71
C ILE A 179 -6.26 2.39 15.02
N GLU A 180 -7.41 3.04 15.09
CA GLU A 180 -8.68 2.55 14.55
C GLU A 180 -8.71 2.71 13.03
N PHE A 181 -9.29 1.73 12.33
CA PHE A 181 -9.49 1.80 10.89
C PHE A 181 -10.36 3.00 10.50
N ASP A 182 -11.43 3.27 11.25
CA ASP A 182 -12.30 4.42 11.00
C ASP A 182 -11.57 5.76 11.15
N GLU A 183 -10.60 5.84 12.05
CA GLU A 183 -9.75 7.01 12.13
C GLU A 183 -8.88 7.17 10.89
N ILE A 184 -8.23 6.09 10.44
CA ILE A 184 -7.42 6.10 9.22
C ILE A 184 -8.30 6.54 8.03
N ARG A 185 -9.50 5.97 7.88
CA ARG A 185 -10.47 6.34 6.82
C ARG A 185 -10.81 7.83 6.86
N LYS A 186 -11.18 8.35 8.04
CA LYS A 186 -11.53 9.78 8.22
C LYS A 186 -10.36 10.70 7.85
N ARG A 187 -9.13 10.33 8.25
CA ARG A 187 -7.92 11.10 7.93
C ARG A 187 -7.59 11.07 6.43
N LEU A 188 -7.75 9.92 5.77
CA LEU A 188 -7.56 9.79 4.32
C LEU A 188 -8.55 10.65 3.54
N GLN A 189 -9.81 10.72 3.97
CA GLN A 189 -10.81 11.59 3.33
C GLN A 189 -10.45 13.08 3.47
N ASN A 190 -9.97 13.49 4.64
CA ASN A 190 -9.58 14.89 4.90
C ASN A 190 -8.27 15.29 4.20
N SER A 191 -7.37 14.34 3.89
CA SER A 191 -6.11 14.64 3.20
C SER A 191 -6.31 15.16 1.78
N LYS A 192 -7.38 14.74 1.09
CA LYS A 192 -7.78 15.23 -0.24
C LYS A 192 -8.10 16.74 -0.23
N ALA A 193 -8.75 17.21 0.84
CA ALA A 193 -9.10 18.62 1.00
C ALA A 193 -7.89 19.52 1.28
N LEU A 194 -6.78 18.98 1.79
CA LEU A 194 -5.58 19.78 2.04
C LEU A 194 -4.79 20.02 0.74
N GLU A 195 -4.76 19.04 -0.16
CA GLU A 195 -4.08 19.15 -1.46
C GLU A 195 -4.83 20.08 -2.43
N GLU A 196 -6.17 20.11 -2.39
CA GLU A 196 -7.00 21.04 -3.18
C GLU A 196 -6.94 22.49 -2.68
N ASN A 197 -6.60 22.72 -1.40
CA ASN A 197 -6.47 24.06 -0.80
C ASN A 197 -5.06 24.66 -0.88
N ILE A 198 -4.10 23.96 -1.49
CA ILE A 198 -2.85 24.57 -1.94
C ILE A 198 -3.12 25.17 -3.31
N GLU A 199 -3.90 26.26 -3.36
CA GLU A 199 -3.71 27.25 -4.41
C GLU A 199 -2.26 27.71 -4.27
N LEU A 200 -1.41 27.30 -5.21
CA LEU A 200 -0.06 27.83 -5.35
C LEU A 200 -0.17 29.36 -5.46
N ASP A 201 0.10 30.05 -4.36
CA ASP A 201 0.37 31.48 -4.37
C ASP A 201 1.55 31.66 -5.34
N ARG A 202 1.25 32.25 -6.50
CA ARG A 202 2.19 32.40 -7.63
C ARG A 202 3.39 33.31 -7.30
N ASN A 203 3.60 33.65 -6.05
CA ASN A 203 4.70 34.48 -5.57
C ASN A 203 5.94 33.69 -5.11
N ASP A 204 5.86 32.36 -4.89
CA ASP A 204 7.02 31.59 -4.43
C ASP A 204 7.91 31.03 -5.56
N ILE A 205 7.54 31.23 -6.83
CA ILE A 205 8.41 30.93 -7.98
C ILE A 205 9.21 32.18 -8.36
N ASN A 206 10.11 32.64 -7.48
CA ASN A 206 11.07 33.68 -7.84
C ASN A 206 12.42 33.59 -7.10
N ILE A 207 12.83 32.39 -6.67
CA ILE A 207 14.12 32.21 -5.97
C ILE A 207 15.23 31.63 -6.90
N PHE A 208 14.95 31.33 -8.17
CA PHE A 208 15.96 30.77 -9.10
C PHE A 208 16.24 31.57 -10.37
N LEU A 209 15.84 32.85 -10.47
CA LEU A 209 16.08 33.67 -11.68
C LEU A 209 17.14 34.79 -11.54
N HIS A 210 18.01 34.75 -10.54
CA HIS A 210 19.13 35.71 -10.46
C HIS A 210 20.48 35.02 -10.18
N TYR A 211 21.03 34.39 -11.22
CA TYR A 211 22.47 34.35 -11.42
C TYR A 211 22.76 34.71 -12.87
N ASP A 212 22.71 36.01 -13.14
CA ASP A 212 23.24 36.61 -14.36
C ASP A 212 24.62 37.17 -14.00
N HIS A 213 25.68 36.56 -14.51
CA HIS A 213 26.99 37.19 -14.60
C HIS A 213 27.52 37.01 -16.02
N ASN A 214 26.95 37.80 -16.92
CA ASN A 214 27.65 38.19 -18.13
C ASN A 214 28.74 39.21 -17.82
N SER A 215 29.94 38.89 -18.30
CA SER A 215 30.94 39.77 -18.92
C SER A 215 32.33 39.72 -18.27
N LEU A 216 33.29 39.21 -19.03
CA LEU A 216 34.40 40.01 -19.52
C LEU A 216 35.04 39.34 -20.76
N HIS A 217 34.65 39.91 -21.90
CA HIS A 217 35.34 40.08 -23.18
C HIS A 217 36.67 39.37 -23.50
N ASN A 218 36.64 38.72 -24.68
CA ASN A 218 37.51 38.89 -25.86
C ASN A 218 39.04 38.97 -25.67
N SER A 219 39.78 38.07 -26.33
CA SER A 219 40.21 38.26 -27.74
C SER A 219 41.30 37.26 -28.18
N SER A 220 41.01 36.58 -29.30
CA SER A 220 41.88 36.46 -30.48
C SER A 220 43.16 35.61 -30.50
N THR A 221 43.24 34.79 -31.58
CA THR A 221 44.42 34.37 -32.37
C THR A 221 45.39 33.37 -31.74
N HIS A 222 45.99 32.38 -32.40
CA HIS A 222 46.16 31.99 -33.81
C HIS A 222 46.64 30.50 -33.80
N THR A 223 46.42 29.79 -34.91
CA THR A 223 47.21 28.65 -35.48
C THR A 223 48.59 28.40 -34.85
N ALA A 224 49.07 27.17 -34.64
CA ALA A 224 49.12 25.99 -35.53
C ALA A 224 49.26 24.70 -34.70
#